data_AF-A0A935S1H5-F1
#
_entry.id   AF-A0A935S1H5-F1
#
_cell.length_a   1.000
_cell.length_b   1.000
_cell.length_c   1.000
_cell.angle_alpha   90.00
_cell.angle_beta   90.00
_cell.angle_gamma   90.00
#
_symmetry.space_group_name_H-M   'P 1'
#
loop_
_entity.id
_entity.type
_entity.pdbx_description
1 polymer ?
#
loop_
_entity_poly.entity_id
_entity_poly.type
_entity_poly.pdbx_seq_one_letter_code
_entity_poly.pdbx_strand_id
1 'polypeptide(L)'
;MNIKKKQILIVILQLAFSFTLFSQKGKHGPALITGNGAIYNRYTPLAQSAFAGSSFVVVGNITDLEAPAIPGAINDCYGANSLESCDLLMIIKMQGSSMNTGNSAAYGTVTGYNGVGDYELFELGTINNNTITLAGGCKLNKNYFISSTQRVQVIRIPRFTTLTINNGGSLTSRPWAQFAGTGGVVAIETSGAVIINGTITTQGQGFRGGAAVLASAGANITNYVSTLNSSGGEKGEGIAGMQTDYDFLSGRYSRGAPANGGGGGNSDNAGGGGGSNAGNLVGYSGTGIPDNAFATWTTAWNLEAASFATSTSPGGGRGGYSQSFNDGNAIVTAPGDAAWAGDNRNNIGVLVDDH
;
A
#
# COMPACT_ATOMS: atom_id res chain seq x y z
N MET A 1 -45.70 -76.83 6.53
CA MET A 1 -45.25 -76.12 5.31
C MET A 1 -44.61 -74.80 5.75
N ASN A 2 -43.29 -74.82 6.03
CA ASN A 2 -42.57 -73.65 6.59
C ASN A 2 -41.93 -72.84 5.47
N ILE A 3 -42.45 -71.63 5.23
CA ILE A 3 -41.91 -70.67 4.28
C ILE A 3 -40.77 -69.90 4.97
N LYS A 4 -39.52 -70.21 4.63
CA LYS A 4 -38.35 -69.42 5.06
C LYS A 4 -38.30 -68.12 4.28
N LYS A 5 -38.54 -66.98 4.94
CA LYS A 5 -38.27 -65.64 4.39
C LYS A 5 -36.75 -65.45 4.28
N LYS A 6 -36.24 -65.30 3.05
CA LYS A 6 -34.86 -64.86 2.80
C LYS A 6 -34.81 -63.34 2.96
N GLN A 7 -34.07 -62.85 3.96
CA GLN A 7 -33.69 -61.45 4.05
C GLN A 7 -32.49 -61.21 3.12
N ILE A 8 -32.62 -60.29 2.18
CA ILE A 8 -31.53 -59.84 1.31
C ILE A 8 -30.96 -58.58 1.95
N LEU A 9 -29.74 -58.68 2.46
CA LEU A 9 -28.96 -57.56 2.98
C LEU A 9 -28.24 -56.88 1.80
N ILE A 10 -28.63 -55.66 1.45
CA ILE A 10 -27.93 -54.85 0.44
C ILE A 10 -26.88 -54.01 1.18
N VAL A 11 -25.62 -54.40 1.05
CA VAL A 11 -24.48 -53.62 1.56
C VAL A 11 -24.08 -52.63 0.48
N ILE A 12 -24.34 -51.33 0.71
CA ILE A 12 -23.83 -50.25 -0.13
C ILE A 12 -22.39 -49.97 0.30
N LEU A 13 -21.43 -50.43 -0.50
CA LEU A 13 -20.02 -50.13 -0.33
C LEU A 13 -19.76 -48.70 -0.85
N GLN A 14 -19.74 -47.71 0.05
CA GLN A 14 -19.25 -46.37 -0.27
C GLN A 14 -17.72 -46.44 -0.43
N LEU A 15 -17.25 -46.55 -1.69
CA LEU A 15 -15.85 -46.24 -2.00
C LEU A 15 -15.63 -44.75 -1.77
N ALA A 16 -14.93 -44.41 -0.69
CA ALA A 16 -14.36 -43.08 -0.51
C ALA A 16 -13.21 -42.90 -1.52
N PHE A 17 -13.52 -42.36 -2.71
CA PHE A 17 -12.50 -41.85 -3.61
C PHE A 17 -11.89 -40.60 -2.98
N SER A 18 -10.67 -40.69 -2.49
CA SER A 18 -9.85 -39.52 -2.16
C SER A 18 -9.44 -38.86 -3.47
N PHE A 19 -10.22 -37.88 -3.94
CA PHE A 19 -9.79 -37.03 -5.05
C PHE A 19 -8.62 -36.17 -4.57
N THR A 20 -7.44 -36.44 -5.12
CA THR A 20 -6.34 -35.48 -5.08
C THR A 20 -6.71 -34.37 -6.06
N LEU A 21 -7.13 -33.22 -5.55
CA LEU A 21 -7.37 -32.05 -6.37
C LEU A 21 -6.02 -31.55 -6.88
N PHE A 22 -5.84 -31.53 -8.19
CA PHE A 22 -4.65 -30.97 -8.85
C PHE A 22 -4.77 -29.45 -8.95
N SER A 23 -3.62 -28.77 -8.99
CA SER A 23 -3.52 -27.34 -9.26
C SER A 23 -4.31 -26.96 -10.53
N GLN A 24 -5.31 -26.09 -10.40
CA GLN A 24 -6.17 -25.67 -11.51
C GLN A 24 -5.66 -24.39 -12.18
N LYS A 25 -4.45 -24.45 -12.74
CA LYS A 25 -3.90 -23.35 -13.56
C LYS A 25 -4.82 -23.05 -14.74
N GLY A 26 -5.09 -21.77 -14.97
CA GLY A 26 -5.92 -21.33 -16.08
C GLY A 26 -7.42 -21.62 -15.94
N LYS A 27 -7.92 -21.98 -14.74
CA LYS A 27 -9.35 -22.29 -14.51
C LYS A 27 -10.32 -21.18 -14.90
N HIS A 28 -9.86 -19.94 -14.97
CA HIS A 28 -10.68 -18.79 -15.38
C HIS A 28 -10.62 -18.53 -16.90
N GLY A 29 -10.03 -19.44 -17.69
CA GLY A 29 -9.97 -19.34 -19.14
C GLY A 29 -9.13 -18.14 -19.63
N PRO A 30 -9.29 -17.71 -20.89
CA PRO A 30 -8.63 -16.54 -21.41
C PRO A 30 -9.31 -15.25 -20.92
N ALA A 31 -8.52 -14.25 -20.52
CA ALA A 31 -8.99 -12.92 -20.18
C ALA A 31 -8.70 -11.92 -21.29
N LEU A 32 -9.69 -11.10 -21.64
CA LEU A 32 -9.60 -10.01 -22.59
C LEU A 32 -10.10 -8.71 -21.96
N ILE A 33 -9.25 -7.68 -21.91
CA ILE A 33 -9.60 -6.34 -21.43
C ILE A 33 -9.62 -5.38 -22.62
N THR A 34 -10.78 -4.81 -22.91
CA THR A 34 -10.98 -3.79 -23.96
C THR A 34 -11.33 -2.41 -23.41
N GLY A 35 -11.88 -2.33 -22.19
CA GLY A 35 -12.23 -1.08 -21.52
C GLY A 35 -11.26 -0.71 -20.39
N ASN A 36 -11.43 0.50 -19.87
CA ASN A 36 -10.63 1.03 -18.77
C ASN A 36 -11.18 0.54 -17.41
N GLY A 37 -10.29 0.28 -16.45
CA GLY A 37 -10.67 0.04 -15.06
C GLY A 37 -11.09 -1.40 -14.74
N ALA A 38 -10.55 -2.40 -15.43
CA ALA A 38 -10.75 -3.78 -15.01
C ALA A 38 -10.10 -4.01 -13.64
N ILE A 39 -10.81 -4.71 -12.73
CA ILE A 39 -10.27 -5.10 -11.42
C ILE A 39 -10.60 -6.56 -11.14
N TYR A 40 -9.57 -7.41 -11.17
CA TYR A 40 -9.75 -8.84 -10.94
C TYR A 40 -9.48 -9.29 -9.51
N ASN A 41 -8.61 -8.62 -8.76
CA ASN A 41 -8.30 -9.07 -7.40
C ASN A 41 -9.46 -8.83 -6.43
N ARG A 42 -9.60 -9.70 -5.44
CA ARG A 42 -10.45 -9.52 -4.26
C ARG A 42 -9.58 -9.50 -3.01
N TYR A 43 -9.98 -8.75 -1.99
CA TYR A 43 -9.11 -8.44 -0.86
C TYR A 43 -9.91 -8.52 0.44
N THR A 44 -9.35 -9.18 1.43
CA THR A 44 -9.84 -9.20 2.81
C THR A 44 -8.67 -8.93 3.75
N PRO A 45 -8.87 -8.24 4.89
CA PRO A 45 -7.85 -8.22 5.92
C PRO A 45 -7.63 -9.63 6.48
N LEU A 46 -6.44 -9.86 7.03
CA LEU A 46 -6.20 -10.97 7.95
C LEU A 46 -6.82 -10.63 9.31
N ALA A 47 -7.59 -11.55 9.90
CA ALA A 47 -8.28 -11.35 11.19
C ALA A 47 -7.52 -11.89 12.39
N GLN A 48 -6.57 -12.81 12.16
CA GLN A 48 -5.71 -13.36 13.20
C GLN A 48 -4.28 -13.48 12.68
N SER A 49 -3.29 -13.11 13.50
CA SER A 49 -1.88 -13.31 13.17
C SER A 49 -1.62 -14.75 12.74
N ALA A 50 -0.98 -14.93 11.59
CA ALA A 50 -0.64 -16.23 11.04
C ALA A 50 0.83 -16.54 11.27
N PHE A 51 1.15 -17.76 11.69
CA PHE A 51 2.50 -18.15 12.08
C PHE A 51 3.11 -19.08 11.03
N ALA A 52 4.44 -19.01 10.88
CA ALA A 52 5.18 -19.99 10.12
C ALA A 52 4.88 -21.40 10.67
N GLY A 53 4.65 -22.35 9.77
CA GLY A 53 4.22 -23.71 10.09
C GLY A 53 2.71 -23.91 10.19
N SER A 54 1.89 -22.84 10.22
CA SER A 54 0.43 -22.96 10.17
C SER A 54 -0.05 -23.42 8.80
N SER A 55 -1.02 -24.33 8.79
CA SER A 55 -1.69 -24.81 7.57
C SER A 55 -3.02 -24.09 7.30
N PHE A 56 -3.27 -22.96 7.96
CA PHE A 56 -4.48 -22.16 7.78
C PHE A 56 -4.22 -20.68 8.03
N VAL A 57 -5.12 -19.84 7.52
CA VAL A 57 -5.24 -18.42 7.83
C VAL A 57 -6.68 -18.10 8.21
N VAL A 58 -6.89 -17.08 9.04
CA VAL A 58 -8.24 -16.59 9.40
C VAL A 58 -8.39 -15.19 8.82
N VAL A 59 -9.34 -15.01 7.93
CA VAL A 59 -9.60 -13.73 7.25
C VAL A 59 -10.70 -12.92 7.95
N GLY A 60 -10.78 -11.62 7.66
CA GLY A 60 -11.82 -10.73 8.18
C GLY A 60 -13.22 -11.20 7.80
N ASN A 61 -13.46 -11.37 6.49
CA ASN A 61 -14.72 -11.86 5.97
C ASN A 61 -14.50 -12.63 4.67
N ILE A 62 -14.90 -13.90 4.63
CA ILE A 62 -14.74 -14.74 3.45
C ILE A 62 -15.51 -14.19 2.24
N THR A 63 -16.64 -13.50 2.47
CA THR A 63 -17.46 -12.96 1.38
C THR A 63 -16.72 -11.87 0.60
N ASP A 64 -15.71 -11.23 1.19
CA ASP A 64 -14.90 -10.23 0.48
C ASP A 64 -14.05 -10.87 -0.62
N LEU A 65 -13.68 -12.15 -0.47
CA LEU A 65 -12.97 -12.95 -1.48
C LEU A 65 -13.91 -13.61 -2.51
N GLU A 66 -15.17 -13.80 -2.13
CA GLU A 66 -16.26 -14.31 -2.98
C GLU A 66 -16.97 -13.22 -3.77
N ALA A 67 -16.81 -11.95 -3.37
CA ALA A 67 -17.60 -10.85 -3.86
C ALA A 67 -17.61 -10.81 -5.41
N PRO A 68 -18.78 -10.61 -6.04
CA PRO A 68 -18.86 -10.38 -7.48
C PRO A 68 -18.16 -9.06 -7.85
N ALA A 69 -18.25 -8.65 -9.12
CA ALA A 69 -17.65 -7.43 -9.67
C ALA A 69 -17.59 -6.28 -8.66
N ILE A 70 -16.40 -5.72 -8.45
CA ILE A 70 -16.24 -4.49 -7.65
C ILE A 70 -17.05 -3.38 -8.33
N PRO A 71 -17.85 -2.58 -7.61
CA PRO A 71 -18.65 -1.51 -8.22
C PRO A 71 -17.79 -0.61 -9.11
N GLY A 72 -18.18 -0.47 -10.38
CA GLY A 72 -17.46 0.31 -11.39
C GLY A 72 -16.31 -0.42 -12.10
N ALA A 73 -15.96 -1.64 -11.69
CA ALA A 73 -15.00 -2.48 -12.41
C ALA A 73 -15.67 -3.23 -13.57
N ILE A 74 -14.96 -3.35 -14.68
CA ILE A 74 -15.37 -4.17 -15.82
C ILE A 74 -14.73 -5.56 -15.75
N ASN A 75 -15.29 -6.52 -16.50
CA ASN A 75 -14.76 -7.86 -16.70
C ASN A 75 -14.53 -8.62 -15.39
N ASP A 76 -15.60 -9.09 -14.74
CA ASP A 76 -15.44 -9.96 -13.57
C ASP A 76 -15.21 -11.41 -13.98
N CYS A 77 -14.03 -11.95 -13.68
CA CYS A 77 -13.68 -13.34 -13.97
C CYS A 77 -14.27 -14.34 -12.98
N TYR A 78 -14.79 -13.87 -11.83
CA TYR A 78 -15.37 -14.75 -10.82
C TYR A 78 -16.87 -14.95 -11.05
N GLY A 79 -17.62 -13.92 -11.49
CA GLY A 79 -19.01 -14.09 -11.92
C GLY A 79 -19.87 -14.78 -10.85
N ALA A 80 -20.46 -15.94 -11.16
CA ALA A 80 -21.22 -16.78 -10.21
C ALA A 80 -20.36 -17.83 -9.48
N ASN A 81 -19.05 -17.90 -9.75
CA ASN A 81 -18.14 -18.86 -9.13
C ASN A 81 -17.79 -18.39 -7.71
N SER A 82 -18.22 -19.19 -6.73
CA SER A 82 -17.81 -19.03 -5.34
C SER A 82 -16.30 -19.21 -5.19
N LEU A 83 -15.75 -18.71 -4.08
CA LEU A 83 -14.41 -19.09 -3.65
C LEU A 83 -14.41 -20.59 -3.37
N GLU A 84 -13.47 -21.31 -3.95
CA GLU A 84 -13.45 -22.77 -3.88
C GLU A 84 -12.03 -23.34 -3.79
N SER A 85 -11.93 -24.65 -3.56
CA SER A 85 -10.64 -25.32 -3.49
C SER A 85 -9.83 -25.11 -4.78
N CYS A 86 -8.51 -25.04 -4.64
CA CYS A 86 -7.52 -24.74 -5.69
C CYS A 86 -7.52 -23.30 -6.23
N ASP A 87 -8.34 -22.40 -5.68
CA ASP A 87 -8.16 -20.97 -5.91
C ASP A 87 -6.82 -20.50 -5.37
N LEU A 88 -6.16 -19.59 -6.09
CA LEU A 88 -4.86 -19.05 -5.71
C LEU A 88 -5.07 -17.82 -4.83
N LEU A 89 -4.48 -17.85 -3.64
CA LEU A 89 -4.48 -16.75 -2.70
C LEU A 89 -3.06 -16.24 -2.46
N MET A 90 -2.95 -14.95 -2.17
CA MET A 90 -1.72 -14.30 -1.71
C MET A 90 -1.97 -13.73 -0.33
N ILE A 91 -1.09 -13.99 0.62
CA ILE A 91 -1.01 -13.24 1.88
C ILE A 91 0.14 -12.26 1.77
N ILE A 92 -0.06 -10.99 2.15
CA ILE A 92 0.98 -9.95 2.10
C ILE A 92 0.84 -8.95 3.25
N LYS A 93 1.96 -8.63 3.88
CA LYS A 93 2.02 -7.58 4.91
C LYS A 93 2.30 -6.22 4.27
N MET A 94 1.36 -5.29 4.46
CA MET A 94 1.37 -3.97 3.81
C MET A 94 1.92 -2.87 4.73
N GLN A 95 1.65 -2.96 6.03
CA GLN A 95 2.09 -1.98 7.04
C GLN A 95 2.56 -2.67 8.32
N GLY A 96 3.39 -1.98 9.09
CA GLY A 96 3.90 -2.44 10.38
C GLY A 96 5.40 -2.28 10.60
N SER A 97 6.10 -1.50 9.75
CA SER A 97 7.51 -1.21 9.96
C SER A 97 7.71 -0.30 11.17
N SER A 98 8.79 -0.48 11.90
CA SER A 98 9.21 0.46 12.94
C SER A 98 10.06 1.57 12.34
N MET A 99 9.98 2.76 12.95
CA MET A 99 10.70 3.94 12.50
C MET A 99 11.25 4.74 13.69
N ASN A 100 12.20 5.63 13.43
CA ASN A 100 12.67 6.58 14.42
C ASN A 100 11.59 7.65 14.67
N THR A 101 11.23 7.86 15.94
CA THR A 101 10.19 8.81 16.35
C THR A 101 10.75 10.07 17.01
N GLY A 102 12.07 10.20 17.10
CA GLY A 102 12.74 11.37 17.68
C GLY A 102 12.58 12.60 16.80
N ASN A 103 12.41 13.76 17.44
CA ASN A 103 12.29 15.06 16.76
C ASN A 103 13.65 15.50 16.17
N SER A 104 14.05 14.92 15.05
CA SER A 104 15.34 15.16 14.39
C SER A 104 15.25 14.86 12.89
N ALA A 105 16.31 15.17 12.14
CA ALA A 105 16.42 14.80 10.72
C ALA A 105 16.31 13.30 10.45
N ALA A 106 16.53 12.46 11.47
CA ALA A 106 16.35 11.02 11.36
C ALA A 106 14.88 10.57 11.59
N TYR A 107 13.94 11.47 11.88
CA TYR A 107 12.54 11.10 12.07
C TYR A 107 12.03 10.30 10.86
N GLY A 108 11.39 9.18 11.16
CA GLY A 108 10.79 8.30 10.17
C GLY A 108 11.75 7.38 9.44
N THR A 109 13.07 7.43 9.68
CA THR A 109 13.98 6.41 9.18
C THR A 109 13.51 5.03 9.63
N VAL A 110 13.37 4.08 8.72
CA VAL A 110 12.94 2.70 9.06
C VAL A 110 14.03 2.05 9.92
N THR A 111 13.66 1.63 11.12
CA THR A 111 14.54 0.90 12.06
C THR A 111 14.34 -0.60 11.99
N GLY A 112 13.24 -1.05 11.37
CA GLY A 112 12.92 -2.44 11.14
C GLY A 112 11.75 -2.61 10.19
N TYR A 113 11.92 -3.42 9.15
CA TYR A 113 10.83 -3.71 8.21
C TYR A 113 9.73 -4.58 8.81
N ASN A 114 10.04 -5.39 9.83
CA ASN A 114 9.07 -6.23 10.55
C ASN A 114 8.19 -7.08 9.62
N GLY A 115 8.76 -7.55 8.51
CA GLY A 115 8.09 -8.35 7.49
C GLY A 115 7.17 -7.56 6.55
N VAL A 116 7.17 -6.22 6.56
CA VAL A 116 6.46 -5.46 5.52
C VAL A 116 7.05 -5.77 4.15
N GLY A 117 6.16 -6.04 3.18
CA GLY A 117 6.52 -6.51 1.84
C GLY A 117 6.69 -8.02 1.74
N ASP A 118 6.75 -8.75 2.86
CA ASP A 118 6.69 -10.21 2.80
C ASP A 118 5.33 -10.66 2.28
N TYR A 119 5.40 -11.57 1.32
CA TYR A 119 4.24 -12.26 0.79
C TYR A 119 4.53 -13.74 0.55
N GLU A 120 3.45 -14.51 0.48
CA GLU A 120 3.42 -15.91 0.08
C GLU A 120 2.17 -16.19 -0.76
N LEU A 121 2.28 -17.12 -1.70
CA LEU A 121 1.18 -17.64 -2.50
C LEU A 121 0.81 -19.03 -2.00
N PHE A 122 -0.47 -19.32 -1.89
CA PHE A 122 -0.96 -20.64 -1.53
C PHE A 122 -2.29 -20.95 -2.21
N GLU A 123 -2.53 -22.23 -2.46
CA GLU A 123 -3.81 -22.69 -2.96
C GLU A 123 -4.77 -22.92 -1.80
N LEU A 124 -6.03 -22.54 -2.01
CA LEU A 124 -7.11 -22.78 -1.08
C LEU A 124 -7.39 -24.28 -0.97
N GLY A 125 -7.35 -24.82 0.24
CA GLY A 125 -7.76 -26.20 0.55
C GLY A 125 -9.25 -26.28 0.85
N THR A 126 -9.66 -25.83 2.03
CA THR A 126 -11.06 -25.82 2.49
C THR A 126 -11.41 -24.51 3.19
N ILE A 127 -12.69 -24.18 3.21
CA ILE A 127 -13.25 -23.02 3.92
C ILE A 127 -14.10 -23.53 5.08
N ASN A 128 -13.92 -22.97 6.27
CA ASN A 128 -14.80 -23.15 7.41
C ASN A 128 -15.02 -21.79 8.07
N ASN A 129 -16.20 -21.19 7.87
CA ASN A 129 -16.46 -19.79 8.18
C ASN A 129 -15.39 -18.89 7.52
N ASN A 130 -14.68 -18.08 8.32
CA ASN A 130 -13.59 -17.22 7.87
C ASN A 130 -12.20 -17.89 7.92
N THR A 131 -12.13 -19.19 8.23
CA THR A 131 -10.87 -19.94 8.25
C THR A 131 -10.65 -20.61 6.90
N ILE A 132 -9.50 -20.33 6.30
CA ILE A 132 -9.04 -20.93 5.04
C ILE A 132 -7.88 -21.87 5.35
N THR A 133 -8.06 -23.16 5.06
CA THR A 133 -6.97 -24.15 5.13
C THR A 133 -6.16 -24.11 3.85
N LEU A 134 -4.84 -24.24 3.93
CA LEU A 134 -3.94 -24.36 2.79
C LEU A 134 -4.05 -25.76 2.17
N ALA A 135 -4.07 -25.84 0.84
CA ALA A 135 -4.18 -27.11 0.13
C ALA A 135 -2.92 -28.00 0.29
N GLY A 136 -3.07 -29.30 0.04
CA GLY A 136 -1.94 -30.22 -0.14
C GLY A 136 -1.04 -30.44 1.08
N GLY A 137 -1.47 -30.06 2.29
CA GLY A 137 -0.63 -30.10 3.48
C GLY A 137 0.43 -29.00 3.54
N CYS A 138 0.32 -27.98 2.67
CA CYS A 138 1.18 -26.81 2.69
C CYS A 138 1.04 -26.03 3.99
N LYS A 139 2.11 -25.34 4.34
CA LYS A 139 2.22 -24.49 5.53
C LYS A 139 2.83 -23.17 5.14
N LEU A 140 2.51 -22.12 5.89
CA LEU A 140 3.18 -20.83 5.77
C LEU A 140 4.65 -20.97 6.16
N ASN A 141 5.53 -20.25 5.46
CA ASN A 141 6.95 -20.18 5.78
C ASN A 141 7.28 -18.95 6.62
N LYS A 142 6.44 -17.91 6.58
CA LYS A 142 6.66 -16.63 7.28
C LYS A 142 5.58 -16.37 8.32
N ASN A 143 5.90 -15.46 9.24
CA ASN A 143 4.95 -14.93 10.22
C ASN A 143 4.30 -13.65 9.69
N TYR A 144 2.97 -13.56 9.81
CA TYR A 144 2.17 -12.40 9.47
C TYR A 144 1.45 -11.90 10.71
N PHE A 145 2.11 -10.99 11.44
CA PHE A 145 1.54 -10.35 12.61
C PHE A 145 0.60 -9.20 12.23
N ILE A 146 -0.54 -9.12 12.90
CA ILE A 146 -1.49 -8.01 12.82
C ILE A 146 -1.60 -7.29 14.17
N SER A 147 -1.88 -5.99 14.11
CA SER A 147 -2.19 -5.12 15.25
C SER A 147 -2.93 -3.88 14.73
N SER A 148 -3.15 -2.87 15.58
CA SER A 148 -3.69 -1.58 15.12
C SER A 148 -2.82 -0.89 14.05
N THR A 149 -1.51 -1.15 14.04
CA THR A 149 -0.54 -0.53 13.10
C THR A 149 0.11 -1.52 12.14
N GLN A 150 -0.19 -2.81 12.28
CA GLN A 150 0.29 -3.86 11.39
C GLN A 150 -0.87 -4.41 10.57
N ARG A 151 -0.84 -4.17 9.26
CA ARG A 151 -1.93 -4.53 8.34
C ARG A 151 -1.46 -5.56 7.34
N VAL A 152 -2.16 -6.70 7.32
CA VAL A 152 -1.92 -7.82 6.41
C VAL A 152 -3.22 -8.06 5.64
N GLN A 153 -3.12 -8.26 4.34
CA GLN A 153 -4.26 -8.63 3.51
C GLN A 153 -4.06 -10.00 2.87
N VAL A 154 -5.18 -10.69 2.63
CA VAL A 154 -5.25 -11.87 1.79
C VAL A 154 -5.98 -11.49 0.49
N ILE A 155 -5.42 -11.89 -0.64
CA ILE A 155 -5.85 -11.48 -1.98
C ILE A 155 -6.19 -12.71 -2.81
N ARG A 156 -7.38 -12.77 -3.40
CA ARG A 156 -7.72 -13.78 -4.42
C ARG A 156 -7.11 -13.38 -5.76
N ILE A 157 -6.34 -14.29 -6.34
CA ILE A 157 -5.64 -14.11 -7.61
C ILE A 157 -6.37 -14.91 -8.70
N PRO A 158 -6.77 -14.27 -9.81
CA PRO A 158 -7.32 -15.01 -10.93
C PRO A 158 -6.22 -15.79 -11.63
N ARG A 159 -6.61 -16.95 -12.17
CA ARG A 159 -5.74 -17.89 -12.89
C ARG A 159 -6.23 -18.03 -14.32
N PHE A 160 -5.61 -17.34 -15.27
CA PHE A 160 -6.02 -17.34 -16.69
C PHE A 160 -5.15 -18.26 -17.54
N THR A 161 -5.68 -18.75 -18.66
CA THR A 161 -4.87 -19.41 -19.68
C THR A 161 -4.05 -18.40 -20.47
N THR A 162 -4.63 -17.25 -20.80
CA THR A 162 -3.95 -16.10 -21.42
C THR A 162 -4.54 -14.81 -20.91
N LEU A 163 -3.76 -13.73 -20.89
CA LEU A 163 -4.25 -12.38 -20.63
C LEU A 163 -3.94 -11.47 -21.82
N THR A 164 -4.94 -10.80 -22.37
CA THR A 164 -4.75 -9.73 -23.37
C THR A 164 -5.39 -8.44 -22.87
N ILE A 165 -4.60 -7.37 -22.78
CA ILE A 165 -5.07 -6.01 -22.54
C ILE A 165 -4.94 -5.26 -23.87
N ASN A 166 -6.06 -4.99 -24.53
CA ASN A 166 -6.06 -4.26 -25.79
C ASN A 166 -5.71 -2.78 -25.58
N ASN A 167 -5.33 -2.11 -26.67
CA ASN A 167 -5.12 -0.67 -26.67
C ASN A 167 -6.40 0.05 -26.15
N GLY A 168 -6.23 1.04 -25.29
CA GLY A 168 -7.32 1.72 -24.58
C GLY A 168 -7.91 0.96 -23.38
N GLY A 169 -7.55 -0.31 -23.20
CA GLY A 169 -7.91 -1.10 -22.02
C GLY A 169 -6.97 -0.87 -20.84
N SER A 170 -7.47 -1.06 -19.61
CA SER A 170 -6.60 -1.06 -18.44
C SER A 170 -6.99 -2.04 -17.35
N LEU A 171 -5.97 -2.52 -16.64
CA LEU A 171 -6.08 -3.31 -15.42
C LEU A 171 -5.57 -2.48 -14.24
N THR A 172 -6.36 -2.40 -13.18
CA THR A 172 -6.06 -1.62 -11.96
C THR A 172 -6.47 -2.39 -10.70
N SER A 173 -6.19 -1.81 -9.54
CA SER A 173 -6.60 -2.31 -8.22
C SER A 173 -7.71 -1.45 -7.63
N ARG A 174 -8.38 -1.97 -6.60
CA ARG A 174 -9.17 -1.11 -5.70
C ARG A 174 -8.21 -0.14 -4.98
N PRO A 175 -8.61 1.12 -4.73
CA PRO A 175 -7.83 2.00 -3.89
C PRO A 175 -7.55 1.37 -2.52
N TRP A 176 -6.41 1.68 -1.95
CA TRP A 176 -6.08 1.31 -0.58
C TRP A 176 -7.14 1.86 0.40
N ALA A 177 -7.79 0.93 1.10
CA ALA A 177 -8.78 1.21 2.12
C ALA A 177 -8.08 1.21 3.49
N GLN A 178 -7.55 2.38 3.89
CA GLN A 178 -6.68 2.55 5.05
C GLN A 178 -7.13 1.74 6.28
N PHE A 179 -8.37 1.92 6.76
CA PHE A 179 -8.88 1.27 7.97
C PHE A 179 -8.98 -0.25 7.87
N ALA A 180 -9.44 -0.75 6.72
CA ALA A 180 -9.50 -2.19 6.48
C ALA A 180 -8.11 -2.77 6.18
N GLY A 181 -7.14 -1.96 5.76
CA GLY A 181 -5.81 -2.44 5.41
C GLY A 181 -5.78 -3.32 4.16
N THR A 182 -6.58 -2.97 3.14
CA THR A 182 -6.72 -3.77 1.91
C THR A 182 -6.73 -2.92 0.64
N GLY A 183 -6.40 -3.53 -0.51
CA GLY A 183 -6.36 -2.87 -1.83
C GLY A 183 -4.93 -2.57 -2.29
N GLY A 184 -4.81 -1.77 -3.35
CA GLY A 184 -3.53 -1.25 -3.85
C GLY A 184 -2.61 -2.27 -4.55
N VAL A 185 -3.07 -3.51 -4.77
CA VAL A 185 -2.26 -4.59 -5.37
C VAL A 185 -2.96 -5.16 -6.59
N VAL A 186 -2.23 -5.31 -7.69
CA VAL A 186 -2.65 -6.10 -8.86
C VAL A 186 -1.80 -7.37 -8.90
N ALA A 187 -2.44 -8.53 -8.94
CA ALA A 187 -1.78 -9.82 -9.04
C ALA A 187 -2.60 -10.78 -9.92
N ILE A 188 -1.97 -11.37 -10.93
CA ILE A 188 -2.60 -12.28 -11.89
C ILE A 188 -1.68 -13.50 -12.07
N GLU A 189 -2.23 -14.70 -12.08
CA GLU A 189 -1.51 -15.89 -12.56
C GLU A 189 -1.97 -16.20 -13.99
N THR A 190 -1.02 -16.45 -14.90
CA THR A 190 -1.33 -16.95 -16.24
C THR A 190 -0.50 -18.20 -16.54
N SER A 191 -1.08 -19.18 -17.22
CA SER A 191 -0.37 -20.38 -17.68
C SER A 191 0.21 -20.25 -19.10
N GLY A 192 -0.21 -19.23 -19.84
CA GLY A 192 0.20 -18.97 -21.22
C GLY A 192 0.54 -17.49 -21.45
N ALA A 193 0.29 -17.00 -22.67
CA ALA A 193 0.74 -15.68 -23.09
C ALA A 193 0.07 -14.52 -22.33
N VAL A 194 0.85 -13.47 -22.08
CA VAL A 194 0.41 -12.17 -21.58
C VAL A 194 0.74 -11.11 -22.64
N ILE A 195 -0.28 -10.47 -23.19
CA ILE A 195 -0.16 -9.42 -24.21
C ILE A 195 -0.73 -8.13 -23.62
N ILE A 196 0.11 -7.10 -23.47
CA ILE A 196 -0.29 -5.80 -22.88
C ILE A 196 -0.06 -4.71 -23.92
N ASN A 197 -1.12 -4.37 -24.66
CA ASN A 197 -1.17 -3.23 -25.59
C ASN A 197 -1.81 -1.99 -24.94
N GLY A 198 -2.53 -2.17 -23.83
CA GLY A 198 -3.06 -1.10 -22.98
C GLY A 198 -2.16 -0.85 -21.76
N THR A 199 -2.75 -0.61 -20.59
CA THR A 199 -1.99 -0.29 -19.36
C THR A 199 -2.34 -1.18 -18.17
N ILE A 200 -1.34 -1.55 -17.38
CA ILE A 200 -1.55 -1.98 -15.98
C ILE A 200 -1.12 -0.80 -15.10
N THR A 201 -2.01 -0.27 -14.28
CA THR A 201 -1.72 0.90 -13.46
C THR A 201 -2.38 0.81 -12.10
N THR A 202 -1.66 1.22 -11.06
CA THR A 202 -2.19 1.45 -9.71
C THR A 202 -1.98 2.90 -9.28
N GLN A 203 -1.87 3.82 -10.25
CA GLN A 203 -1.75 5.24 -9.98
C GLN A 203 -2.93 5.73 -9.13
N GLY A 204 -2.62 6.40 -8.01
CA GLY A 204 -3.61 6.88 -7.05
C GLY A 204 -4.31 5.79 -6.22
N GLN A 205 -3.92 4.52 -6.37
CA GLN A 205 -4.54 3.39 -5.65
C GLN A 205 -3.77 2.95 -4.39
N GLY A 206 -2.60 3.54 -4.13
CA GLY A 206 -1.74 3.23 -2.98
C GLY A 206 -2.10 4.03 -1.73
N PHE A 207 -1.14 4.12 -0.80
CA PHE A 207 -1.26 4.92 0.41
C PHE A 207 -1.61 6.38 0.13
N ARG A 208 -2.37 7.00 1.04
CA ARG A 208 -2.88 8.36 0.88
C ARG A 208 -1.83 9.40 1.26
N GLY A 209 -1.81 10.51 0.53
CA GLY A 209 -1.08 11.70 0.96
C GLY A 209 -1.64 12.27 2.27
N GLY A 210 -0.85 13.11 2.92
CA GLY A 210 -1.30 13.86 4.10
C GLY A 210 -2.42 14.83 3.75
N ALA A 211 -3.28 15.14 4.73
CA ALA A 211 -4.32 16.15 4.57
C ALA A 211 -3.80 17.55 4.89
N ALA A 212 -4.34 18.54 4.18
CA ALA A 212 -4.18 19.93 4.53
C ALA A 212 -4.91 20.24 5.85
N VAL A 213 -4.30 21.08 6.67
CA VAL A 213 -4.86 21.52 7.94
C VAL A 213 -5.28 22.98 7.79
N LEU A 214 -6.56 23.27 8.08
CA LEU A 214 -7.08 24.64 8.12
C LEU A 214 -7.10 25.12 9.57
N ALA A 215 -5.93 25.53 10.08
CA ALA A 215 -5.76 26.07 11.43
C ALA A 215 -4.80 27.27 11.40
N SER A 216 -4.80 28.08 12.46
CA SER A 216 -3.76 29.10 12.66
C SER A 216 -2.42 28.40 12.86
N ALA A 217 -1.49 28.56 11.92
CA ALA A 217 -0.17 27.96 12.09
C ALA A 217 0.72 28.82 13.01
N GLY A 218 1.68 28.15 13.63
CA GLY A 218 2.80 28.82 14.28
C GLY A 218 3.84 29.26 13.25
N ALA A 219 4.48 30.40 13.49
CA ALA A 219 5.64 30.83 12.72
C ALA A 219 6.91 30.09 13.15
N ASN A 220 7.88 29.92 12.25
CA ASN A 220 9.20 29.35 12.53
C ASN A 220 9.18 27.94 13.16
N ILE A 221 8.24 27.08 12.78
CA ILE A 221 8.17 25.71 13.29
C ILE A 221 9.24 24.87 12.60
N THR A 222 10.21 24.36 13.37
CA THR A 222 11.34 23.57 12.84
C THR A 222 11.25 22.08 13.19
N ASN A 223 10.22 21.68 13.93
CA ASN A 223 10.01 20.31 14.36
C ASN A 223 9.87 19.35 13.17
N TYR A 224 10.34 18.12 13.33
CA TYR A 224 10.09 17.01 12.42
C TYR A 224 8.81 16.27 12.78
N VAL A 225 8.35 16.41 14.02
CA VAL A 225 7.24 15.66 14.61
C VAL A 225 6.45 16.57 15.57
N SER A 226 5.12 16.53 15.48
CA SER A 226 4.23 17.29 16.37
C SER A 226 2.85 16.65 16.48
N THR A 227 2.20 16.87 17.62
CA THR A 227 0.78 16.55 17.88
C THR A 227 -0.14 17.74 17.62
N LEU A 228 0.41 18.93 17.38
CA LEU A 228 -0.35 20.16 17.20
C LEU A 228 -0.59 20.42 15.72
N ASN A 229 -1.85 20.63 15.36
CA ASN A 229 -2.26 21.00 14.00
C ASN A 229 -1.73 22.39 13.58
N SER A 230 -1.40 23.26 14.55
CA SER A 230 -0.71 24.53 14.29
C SER A 230 0.77 24.37 13.88
N SER A 231 1.34 23.16 13.99
CA SER A 231 2.72 22.90 13.61
C SER A 231 2.91 22.57 12.13
N GLY A 232 1.82 22.40 11.37
CA GLY A 232 1.89 22.09 9.95
C GLY A 232 0.82 21.13 9.45
N GLY A 233 0.91 20.78 8.17
CA GLY A 233 0.06 19.77 7.52
C GLY A 233 0.25 18.37 8.09
N GLU A 234 -0.72 17.50 7.85
CA GLU A 234 -0.62 16.09 8.24
C GLU A 234 0.42 15.37 7.37
N LYS A 235 1.09 14.37 7.94
CA LYS A 235 1.95 13.45 7.20
C LYS A 235 1.12 12.49 6.36
N GLY A 236 1.67 11.97 5.27
CA GLY A 236 1.00 10.94 4.48
C GLY A 236 1.19 9.54 5.06
N GLU A 237 0.36 8.62 4.59
CA GLU A 237 0.37 7.22 4.98
C GLU A 237 1.55 6.48 4.34
N GLY A 238 2.17 5.57 5.10
CA GLY A 238 3.29 4.75 4.65
C GLY A 238 3.31 3.37 5.28
N ILE A 239 4.40 2.63 5.08
CA ILE A 239 4.61 1.29 5.64
C ILE A 239 4.67 1.28 7.18
N ALA A 240 4.85 2.43 7.81
CA ALA A 240 4.81 2.59 9.26
C ALA A 240 3.39 2.85 9.81
N GLY A 241 2.37 3.01 8.95
CA GLY A 241 0.98 3.26 9.34
C GLY A 241 0.37 4.47 8.66
N MET A 242 -0.75 4.95 9.20
CA MET A 242 -1.50 6.12 8.74
C MET A 242 -1.57 7.23 9.81
N GLN A 243 -2.26 8.34 9.52
CA GLN A 243 -2.32 9.53 10.38
C GLN A 243 -2.83 9.25 11.79
N THR A 244 -3.77 8.32 11.98
CA THR A 244 -4.23 7.91 13.32
C THR A 244 -3.22 7.07 14.07
N ASP A 245 -2.39 6.31 13.35
CA ASP A 245 -1.33 5.51 13.97
C ASP A 245 -0.22 6.43 14.49
N TYR A 246 0.04 7.53 13.77
CA TYR A 246 1.06 8.52 14.15
C TYR A 246 0.67 9.37 15.36
N ASP A 247 -0.60 9.49 15.72
CA ASP A 247 -1.02 10.17 16.96
C ASP A 247 -0.38 9.52 18.19
N PHE A 248 -0.31 8.19 18.20
CA PHE A 248 0.31 7.42 19.27
C PHE A 248 1.85 7.52 19.26
N LEU A 249 2.41 8.08 18.19
CA LEU A 249 3.84 8.36 18.02
C LEU A 249 4.15 9.86 18.11
N SER A 250 3.20 10.64 18.65
CA SER A 250 3.26 12.10 18.79
C SER A 250 3.47 12.87 17.48
N GLY A 251 3.11 12.28 16.34
CA GLY A 251 3.73 12.62 15.06
C GLY A 251 2.82 12.73 13.86
N ARG A 252 1.57 13.14 14.01
CA ARG A 252 0.69 13.38 12.85
C ARG A 252 1.15 14.55 11.97
N TYR A 253 1.74 15.59 12.56
CA TYR A 253 2.02 16.85 11.87
C TYR A 253 3.52 17.09 11.65
N SER A 254 3.84 18.15 10.89
CA SER A 254 5.19 18.63 10.59
C SER A 254 5.96 17.82 9.53
N ARG A 255 7.17 18.27 9.18
CA ARG A 255 7.91 17.93 7.94
C ARG A 255 8.57 16.57 7.85
N GLY A 256 8.75 15.84 8.96
CA GLY A 256 9.42 14.54 8.92
C GLY A 256 8.59 13.50 8.17
N ALA A 257 9.14 12.81 7.18
CA ALA A 257 8.41 11.76 6.47
C ALA A 257 8.37 10.47 7.32
N PRO A 258 7.20 9.88 7.60
CA PRO A 258 7.10 8.66 8.40
C PRO A 258 7.38 7.44 7.52
N ALA A 259 8.54 6.82 7.67
CA ALA A 259 9.04 5.82 6.73
C ALA A 259 8.92 6.35 5.30
N ASN A 260 8.03 5.76 4.51
CA ASN A 260 7.82 6.12 3.11
C ASN A 260 6.57 6.98 2.84
N GLY A 261 5.90 7.47 3.88
CA GLY A 261 4.60 8.14 3.80
C GLY A 261 4.60 9.62 3.42
N GLY A 262 5.78 10.26 3.26
CA GLY A 262 5.87 11.69 2.97
C GLY A 262 5.56 12.57 4.19
N GLY A 263 6.35 13.62 4.37
CA GLY A 263 6.18 14.55 5.49
C GLY A 263 5.04 15.53 5.25
N GLY A 264 4.56 16.18 6.31
CA GLY A 264 3.79 17.41 6.17
C GLY A 264 4.67 18.58 5.72
N GLY A 265 4.12 19.79 5.75
CA GLY A 265 4.90 21.03 5.73
C GLY A 265 4.78 21.73 7.07
N ASN A 266 5.85 22.34 7.61
CA ASN A 266 5.74 23.11 8.84
C ASN A 266 5.26 24.53 8.58
N SER A 267 4.57 25.11 9.57
CA SER A 267 4.12 26.51 9.54
C SER A 267 3.07 26.79 8.46
N ASP A 268 2.72 28.07 8.29
CA ASP A 268 1.60 28.51 7.45
C ASP A 268 1.86 28.30 5.96
N ASN A 269 0.79 27.87 5.26
CA ASN A 269 0.76 27.64 3.82
C ASN A 269 1.91 26.80 3.29
N ALA A 270 2.36 25.89 4.15
CA ALA A 270 3.36 24.90 3.90
C ALA A 270 2.71 23.53 3.60
N GLY A 271 3.29 22.80 2.66
CA GLY A 271 2.69 21.63 2.05
C GLY A 271 3.64 20.48 2.17
N GLY A 272 3.07 19.31 1.98
CA GLY A 272 3.73 18.06 2.29
C GLY A 272 4.75 17.65 1.26
N GLY A 273 5.66 16.79 1.70
CA GLY A 273 6.50 16.03 0.79
C GLY A 273 5.78 14.78 0.29
N GLY A 274 6.18 14.32 -0.88
CA GLY A 274 5.67 13.08 -1.45
C GLY A 274 6.17 11.84 -0.71
N GLY A 275 5.36 10.79 -0.68
CA GLY A 275 5.79 9.44 -0.33
C GLY A 275 6.55 8.76 -1.46
N SER A 276 7.14 7.59 -1.19
CA SER A 276 7.77 6.78 -2.25
C SER A 276 7.61 5.27 -1.99
N ASN A 277 7.77 4.45 -3.02
CA ASN A 277 7.59 3.00 -2.89
C ASN A 277 8.86 2.27 -2.39
N ALA A 278 10.02 2.89 -2.51
CA ALA A 278 11.30 2.27 -2.14
C ALA A 278 12.39 3.32 -1.89
N GLY A 279 13.36 2.94 -1.07
CA GLY A 279 14.58 3.71 -0.90
C GLY A 279 15.66 2.95 -0.15
N ASN A 280 16.92 3.15 -0.53
CA ASN A 280 18.03 2.66 0.27
C ASN A 280 18.00 3.36 1.64
N LEU A 281 18.05 2.59 2.73
CA LEU A 281 18.15 3.17 4.08
C LEU A 281 19.44 3.99 4.25
N VAL A 282 20.49 3.64 3.51
CA VAL A 282 21.74 4.40 3.47
C VAL A 282 21.48 5.75 2.79
N GLY A 283 21.59 6.83 3.57
CA GLY A 283 21.42 8.20 3.08
C GLY A 283 20.01 8.77 3.20
N TYR A 284 19.06 8.10 3.87
CA TYR A 284 17.77 8.71 4.20
C TYR A 284 17.96 9.92 5.12
N SER A 285 17.53 11.10 4.66
CA SER A 285 17.49 12.33 5.45
C SER A 285 16.08 12.94 5.50
N GLY A 286 15.11 12.31 4.83
CA GLY A 286 13.77 12.84 4.63
C GLY A 286 13.73 14.10 3.75
N THR A 287 14.80 14.46 3.04
CA THR A 287 14.83 15.69 2.21
C THR A 287 14.28 15.50 0.80
N GLY A 288 14.01 14.25 0.39
CA GLY A 288 13.63 13.91 -0.98
C GLY A 288 14.79 13.98 -1.97
N ILE A 289 14.46 14.01 -3.26
CA ILE A 289 15.39 14.18 -4.38
C ILE A 289 15.09 15.53 -5.05
N PRO A 290 16.03 16.49 -5.09
CA PRO A 290 15.82 17.76 -5.75
C PRO A 290 15.59 17.59 -7.25
N ASP A 291 14.62 18.32 -7.79
CA ASP A 291 14.41 18.39 -9.24
C ASP A 291 15.43 19.36 -9.87
N ASN A 292 16.20 18.87 -10.83
CA ASN A 292 17.24 19.61 -11.55
C ASN A 292 16.96 19.68 -13.06
N ALA A 293 15.69 19.59 -13.48
CA ALA A 293 15.33 19.69 -14.89
C ALA A 293 15.83 20.99 -15.55
N PHE A 294 16.01 22.06 -14.77
CA PHE A 294 16.60 23.32 -15.21
C PHE A 294 17.81 23.70 -14.37
N ALA A 295 18.86 24.25 -15.01
CA ALA A 295 20.08 24.67 -14.33
C ALA A 295 19.83 25.74 -13.25
N THR A 296 18.80 26.57 -13.44
CA THR A 296 18.35 27.57 -12.47
C THR A 296 17.84 26.94 -11.17
N TRP A 297 17.24 25.74 -11.23
CA TRP A 297 16.80 25.02 -10.04
C TRP A 297 17.99 24.47 -9.26
N THR A 298 19.02 23.96 -9.94
CA THR A 298 20.28 23.56 -9.32
C THR A 298 20.92 24.72 -8.54
N THR A 299 20.93 25.93 -9.11
CA THR A 299 21.42 27.13 -8.42
C THR A 299 20.59 27.43 -7.16
N ALA A 300 19.26 27.41 -7.28
CA ALA A 300 18.36 27.66 -6.15
C ALA A 300 18.53 26.63 -5.03
N TRP A 301 18.63 25.33 -5.35
CA TRP A 301 18.86 24.28 -4.35
C TRP A 301 20.15 24.50 -3.57
N ASN A 302 21.23 24.89 -4.25
CA ASN A 302 22.52 25.12 -3.61
C ASN A 302 22.58 26.38 -2.75
N LEU A 303 21.59 27.29 -2.85
CA LEU A 303 21.43 28.39 -1.89
C LEU A 303 20.86 27.93 -0.55
N GLU A 304 20.13 26.80 -0.53
CA GLU A 304 19.63 26.24 0.74
C GLU A 304 20.77 25.62 1.56
N ALA A 305 21.62 24.83 0.92
CA ALA A 305 22.84 24.30 1.49
C ALA A 305 23.83 23.91 0.39
N ALA A 306 25.13 23.98 0.69
CA ALA A 306 26.17 23.59 -0.25
C ALA A 306 25.96 22.16 -0.76
N SER A 307 25.97 21.99 -2.08
CA SER A 307 25.76 20.70 -2.79
C SER A 307 24.39 20.05 -2.56
N PHE A 308 23.40 20.78 -2.02
CA PHE A 308 22.07 20.24 -1.79
C PHE A 308 21.39 19.77 -3.06
N ALA A 309 21.68 20.39 -4.22
CA ALA A 309 21.15 19.98 -5.52
C ALA A 309 21.48 18.52 -5.88
N THR A 310 22.55 17.97 -5.31
CA THR A 310 22.98 16.57 -5.51
C THR A 310 22.55 15.64 -4.37
N SER A 311 21.75 16.13 -3.42
CA SER A 311 21.28 15.31 -2.30
C SER A 311 20.39 14.16 -2.79
N THR A 312 20.55 13.00 -2.18
CA THR A 312 19.77 11.80 -2.47
C THR A 312 19.17 11.27 -1.19
N SER A 313 17.91 11.61 -0.91
CA SER A 313 17.15 11.00 0.18
C SER A 313 16.00 10.19 -0.40
N PRO A 314 16.16 8.86 -0.51
CA PRO A 314 15.08 8.03 -1.02
C PRO A 314 14.06 7.77 0.12
N GLY A 315 12.91 7.14 -0.14
CA GLY A 315 11.96 6.85 0.94
C GLY A 315 11.00 7.99 1.31
N GLY A 316 10.77 8.97 0.45
CA GLY A 316 9.82 10.07 0.69
C GLY A 316 10.50 11.33 1.22
N GLY A 317 9.90 12.48 0.89
CA GLY A 317 10.48 13.79 1.15
C GLY A 317 9.75 14.60 2.23
N ARG A 318 10.39 15.67 2.66
CA ARG A 318 9.80 16.75 3.46
C ARG A 318 8.95 17.65 2.59
N GLY A 319 8.14 18.49 3.24
CA GLY A 319 7.48 19.63 2.62
C GLY A 319 8.40 20.68 2.00
N GLY A 320 7.84 21.61 1.21
CA GLY A 320 8.58 22.68 0.52
C GLY A 320 9.01 23.89 1.39
N TYR A 321 8.93 25.13 0.87
CA TYR A 321 9.41 26.37 1.53
C TYR A 321 8.38 27.42 1.97
N SER A 322 8.41 27.91 3.22
CA SER A 322 7.20 28.44 3.86
C SER A 322 6.73 29.76 3.26
N GLN A 323 5.60 30.29 3.72
CA GLN A 323 5.05 31.52 3.15
C GLN A 323 6.08 32.65 3.06
N SER A 324 6.15 33.28 1.88
CA SER A 324 6.71 34.61 1.66
C SER A 324 5.58 35.60 1.38
N PHE A 325 5.81 36.88 1.72
CA PHE A 325 4.91 37.97 1.31
C PHE A 325 5.47 38.81 0.16
N ASN A 326 6.77 38.66 -0.10
CA ASN A 326 7.43 39.30 -1.22
C ASN A 326 7.73 38.26 -2.29
N ASP A 327 7.45 38.63 -3.55
CA ASP A 327 7.98 37.91 -4.70
C ASP A 327 9.46 38.29 -4.88
N GLY A 328 10.31 37.28 -4.88
CA GLY A 328 11.76 37.41 -4.82
C GLY A 328 12.43 36.37 -5.71
N ASN A 329 13.66 36.64 -6.12
CA ASN A 329 14.37 35.74 -7.03
C ASN A 329 15.05 34.59 -6.25
N ALA A 330 14.45 33.41 -6.30
CA ALA A 330 14.93 32.20 -5.63
C ALA A 330 16.29 31.67 -6.13
N ILE A 331 16.85 32.24 -7.21
CA ILE A 331 18.17 31.90 -7.76
C ILE A 331 19.29 32.73 -7.10
N VAL A 332 18.94 33.82 -6.39
CA VAL A 332 19.91 34.71 -5.72
C VAL A 332 19.62 34.95 -4.24
N THR A 333 18.37 34.73 -3.79
CA THR A 333 17.97 34.89 -2.39
C THR A 333 17.71 33.53 -1.76
N ALA A 334 18.43 33.22 -0.68
CA ALA A 334 18.32 31.93 -0.01
C ALA A 334 17.01 31.80 0.80
N PRO A 335 16.48 30.59 0.99
CA PRO A 335 15.48 30.30 2.02
C PRO A 335 15.89 30.83 3.40
N GLY A 336 14.97 31.46 4.12
CA GLY A 336 15.19 32.03 5.46
C GLY A 336 15.72 33.46 5.49
N ASP A 337 15.96 34.07 4.32
CA ASP A 337 16.30 35.50 4.23
C ASP A 337 15.08 36.38 4.57
N ALA A 338 15.30 37.44 5.36
CA ALA A 338 14.24 38.38 5.74
C ALA A 338 13.64 39.14 4.55
N ALA A 339 14.33 39.21 3.41
CA ALA A 339 13.83 39.83 2.18
C ALA A 339 12.53 39.19 1.65
N TRP A 340 12.29 37.92 1.98
CA TRP A 340 11.04 37.21 1.62
C TRP A 340 9.81 37.71 2.41
N ALA A 341 10.02 38.32 3.59
CA ALA A 341 8.99 38.61 4.58
C ALA A 341 8.12 37.38 4.94
N GLY A 342 7.09 37.56 5.78
CA GLY A 342 6.24 36.44 6.23
C GLY A 342 7.01 35.46 7.11
N ASP A 343 7.09 34.20 6.68
CA ASP A 343 7.90 33.14 7.31
C ASP A 343 9.19 32.86 6.50
N ASN A 344 9.65 33.87 5.77
CA ASN A 344 10.96 33.95 5.12
C ASN A 344 11.26 32.88 4.06
N ARG A 345 10.25 32.23 3.47
CA ARG A 345 10.50 31.09 2.56
C ARG A 345 11.41 30.04 3.19
N ASN A 346 11.29 29.82 4.50
CA ASN A 346 12.17 28.90 5.21
C ASN A 346 12.04 27.50 4.63
N ASN A 347 13.12 26.71 4.60
CA ASN A 347 13.14 25.30 4.15
C ASN A 347 12.46 24.33 5.14
N ILE A 348 11.41 24.83 5.80
CA ILE A 348 10.68 24.19 6.87
C ILE A 348 9.21 23.85 6.47
N GLY A 349 8.65 24.29 5.33
CA GLY A 349 7.37 23.75 4.74
C GLY A 349 6.83 24.45 3.45
N VAL A 350 5.94 23.95 2.52
CA VAL A 350 5.62 24.47 1.10
C VAL A 350 5.59 25.96 0.69
N LEU A 351 6.06 26.11 -0.56
CA LEU A 351 5.83 27.04 -1.66
C LEU A 351 4.33 27.28 -2.00
N VAL A 352 3.94 28.56 -2.11
CA VAL A 352 2.74 29.02 -2.82
C VAL A 352 3.24 29.73 -4.08
N ASP A 353 2.76 29.29 -5.23
CA ASP A 353 2.97 29.93 -6.53
C ASP A 353 2.18 31.26 -6.51
N ASP A 354 2.87 32.40 -6.60
CA ASP A 354 2.25 33.67 -6.96
C ASP A 354 2.62 33.94 -8.42
N HIS A 355 1.61 33.89 -9.29
CA HIS A 355 1.70 34.34 -10.68
C HIS A 355 1.69 35.86 -10.76
#